data_AF-A0A495Z2I3-F1
#
_entry.id   AF-A0A495Z2I3-F1
#
_cell.length_a   1.000
_cell.length_b   1.000
_cell.length_c   1.000
_cell.angle_alpha   90.00
_cell.angle_beta   90.00
_cell.angle_gamma   90.00
#
_symmetry.space_group_name_H-M   'P 1'
#
loop_
_entity.id
_entity.type
_entity.pdbx_description
1 polymer ?
#
loop_
_entity_poly.entity_id
_entity_poly.type
_entity_poly.pdbx_seq_one_letter_code
_entity_poly.pdbx_strand_id
1 'polypeptide(L)'
;MQTAFTPENFQKAFKPYRIKFGIAYLIVICPVIIISLCISIPNWRFSQWLISVIMDTGAIYDGKTLHYGMFAIGTNLTNIIGIGVSVAGVFIGGVNVCGIVAIGVNTVGVIAVGTNAVGIVTIGVNTLGVIAIDLGGFGYGIYALSRTHRYKGKYLFAPHRQDPKAVALFTRWLPKLTESGIQDNNT
;
A
#
# COMPACT_ATOMS: atom_id res chain seq x y z
N MET A 1 -6.60 -19.69 -28.42
CA MET A 1 -7.63 -18.68 -28.19
C MET A 1 -7.09 -17.66 -27.20
N GLN A 2 -6.94 -16.39 -27.61
CA GLN A 2 -6.52 -15.32 -26.71
C GLN A 2 -7.67 -15.03 -25.74
N THR A 3 -7.46 -15.25 -24.45
CA THR A 3 -8.38 -14.84 -23.38
C THR A 3 -8.36 -13.31 -23.29
N ALA A 4 -9.05 -12.65 -24.20
CA ALA A 4 -9.24 -11.20 -24.14
C ALA A 4 -10.29 -10.91 -23.08
N PHE A 5 -9.87 -10.33 -21.95
CA PHE A 5 -10.81 -9.79 -20.99
C PHE A 5 -11.58 -8.65 -21.64
N THR A 6 -12.92 -8.69 -21.60
CA THR A 6 -13.68 -7.49 -21.93
C THR A 6 -13.40 -6.42 -20.85
N PRO A 7 -13.33 -5.14 -21.23
CA PRO A 7 -13.09 -4.05 -20.28
C PRO A 7 -14.04 -4.07 -19.07
N GLU A 8 -15.30 -4.40 -19.30
CA GLU A 8 -16.35 -4.46 -18.28
C GLU A 8 -16.13 -5.59 -17.27
N ASN A 9 -15.85 -6.80 -17.76
CA ASN A 9 -15.60 -7.96 -16.91
C ASN A 9 -14.36 -7.76 -16.04
N PHE A 10 -13.29 -7.22 -16.62
CA PHE A 10 -12.08 -6.87 -15.88
C PHE A 10 -12.39 -5.90 -14.74
N GLN A 11 -13.12 -4.80 -15.03
CA GLN A 11 -13.45 -3.82 -14.00
C GLN A 11 -14.30 -4.42 -12.88
N LYS A 12 -15.27 -5.26 -13.24
CA LYS A 12 -16.13 -5.97 -12.28
C LYS A 12 -15.33 -6.90 -11.38
N ALA A 13 -14.38 -7.65 -11.95
CA ALA A 13 -13.50 -8.57 -11.23
C ALA A 13 -12.46 -7.85 -10.36
N PHE A 14 -11.95 -6.71 -10.81
CA PHE A 14 -10.94 -5.92 -10.09
C PHE A 14 -11.54 -5.07 -8.94
N LYS A 15 -12.80 -4.62 -9.08
CA LYS A 15 -13.52 -3.83 -8.08
C LYS A 15 -13.42 -4.36 -6.63
N PRO A 16 -13.68 -5.65 -6.33
CA PRO A 16 -13.59 -6.16 -4.97
C PRO A 16 -12.16 -6.10 -4.39
N TYR A 17 -11.12 -6.36 -5.21
CA TYR A 17 -9.73 -6.26 -4.74
C TYR A 17 -9.39 -4.83 -4.32
N ARG A 18 -9.78 -3.85 -5.14
CA ARG A 18 -9.55 -2.44 -4.84
C ARG A 18 -10.28 -1.99 -3.57
N ILE A 19 -11.54 -2.40 -3.38
CA ILE A 19 -12.31 -2.03 -2.18
C ILE A 19 -11.69 -2.66 -0.94
N LYS A 20 -11.38 -3.96 -0.98
CA LYS A 20 -10.73 -4.67 0.15
C LYS A 20 -9.39 -4.03 0.50
N PHE A 21 -8.59 -3.72 -0.51
CA PHE A 21 -7.31 -3.07 -0.32
C PHE A 21 -7.45 -1.66 0.24
N GLY A 22 -8.37 -0.85 -0.31
CA GLY A 22 -8.62 0.51 0.18
C GLY A 22 -9.08 0.54 1.64
N ILE A 23 -9.98 -0.38 2.02
CA ILE A 23 -10.42 -0.53 3.41
C ILE A 23 -9.27 -0.97 4.31
N ALA A 24 -8.51 -2.01 3.92
CA ALA A 24 -7.37 -2.49 4.70
C ALA A 24 -6.30 -1.40 4.88
N TYR A 25 -6.00 -0.64 3.82
CA TYR A 25 -5.08 0.50 3.86
C TYR A 25 -5.57 1.60 4.81
N LEU A 26 -6.86 1.96 4.77
CA LEU A 26 -7.46 2.95 5.66
C LEU A 26 -7.39 2.52 7.13
N ILE A 27 -7.69 1.25 7.40
CA ILE A 27 -7.62 0.66 8.75
C ILE A 27 -6.21 0.74 9.32
N VAL A 28 -5.17 0.63 8.48
CA VAL A 28 -3.78 0.77 8.92
C VAL A 28 -3.39 2.24 9.07
N ILE A 29 -3.67 3.09 8.08
CA ILE A 29 -3.13 4.46 8.03
C ILE A 29 -3.85 5.43 8.97
N CYS A 30 -5.17 5.32 9.16
CA CYS A 30 -5.90 6.23 10.04
C CYS A 30 -5.40 6.18 11.50
N PRO A 31 -5.23 5.01 12.14
CA PRO A 31 -4.64 4.93 13.47
C PRO A 31 -3.23 5.52 13.53
N VAL A 32 -2.40 5.27 12.51
CA VAL A 32 -1.03 5.79 12.48
C VAL A 32 -1.00 7.32 12.48
N ILE A 33 -1.86 7.95 11.68
CA ILE A 33 -1.99 9.42 11.64
C ILE A 33 -2.52 9.95 12.97
N ILE A 34 -3.57 9.33 13.53
CA ILE A 34 -4.17 9.75 14.80
C ILE A 34 -3.16 9.65 15.93
N ILE A 35 -2.47 8.51 16.08
CA ILE A 35 -1.47 8.30 17.14
C ILE A 35 -0.32 9.30 16.99
N SER A 36 0.19 9.50 15.77
CA SER A 36 1.28 10.46 15.53
C SER A 36 0.87 11.90 15.85
N LEU A 37 -0.37 12.30 15.53
CA LEU A 37 -0.92 13.61 15.88
C LEU A 37 -1.08 13.77 17.39
N CYS A 38 -1.54 12.71 18.08
CA CYS A 38 -1.67 12.73 19.54
C CYS A 38 -0.32 12.96 20.22
N ILE A 39 0.72 12.24 19.79
CA ILE A 39 2.09 12.41 20.30
C ILE A 39 2.60 13.84 20.04
N SER A 40 2.28 14.41 18.88
CA SER A 40 2.72 15.76 18.48
C SER A 40 1.99 16.89 19.24
N ILE A 41 0.80 16.62 19.80
CA ILE A 41 -0.01 17.59 20.55
C ILE A 41 -0.19 17.05 21.98
N PRO A 42 0.86 17.10 22.83
CA PRO A 42 0.82 16.47 24.14
C PRO A 42 -0.22 17.13 25.05
N ASN A 43 -0.52 18.43 24.91
CA ASN A 43 -1.46 19.14 25.79
C ASN A 43 -2.93 18.77 25.58
N TRP A 44 -3.25 17.96 24.56
CA TRP A 44 -4.62 17.51 24.32
C TRP A 44 -4.99 16.37 25.28
N ARG A 45 -6.17 16.45 25.91
CA ARG A 45 -6.62 15.46 26.93
C ARG A 45 -6.60 14.02 26.42
N PHE A 46 -6.94 13.82 25.15
CA PHE A 46 -6.89 12.50 24.52
C PHE A 46 -5.45 12.01 24.33
N SER A 47 -4.52 12.90 23.96
CA SER A 47 -3.10 12.58 23.87
C SER A 47 -2.50 12.16 25.21
N GLN A 48 -2.83 12.85 26.29
CA GLN A 48 -2.37 12.49 27.64
C GLN A 48 -2.85 11.10 28.05
N TRP A 49 -4.14 10.82 27.82
CA TRP A 49 -4.70 9.49 28.05
C TRP A 49 -4.05 8.42 27.16
N LEU A 50 -3.82 8.70 25.89
CA LEU A 50 -3.19 7.76 24.97
C LEU A 50 -1.74 7.46 25.39
N ILE A 51 -0.97 8.49 25.73
CA ILE A 51 0.40 8.34 26.22
C ILE A 51 0.41 7.51 27.52
N SER A 52 -0.51 7.76 28.45
CA SER A 52 -0.57 6.98 29.70
C SER A 52 -0.88 5.50 29.45
N VAL A 53 -1.85 5.19 28.58
CA VAL A 53 -2.18 3.80 28.20
C VAL A 53 -0.97 3.09 27.58
N ILE A 54 -0.14 3.79 26.82
CA ILE A 54 1.04 3.20 26.20
C ILE A 54 2.18 3.06 27.21
N MET A 55 2.37 4.00 28.13
CA MET A 55 3.45 3.92 29.13
C MET A 55 3.25 2.76 30.13
N ASP A 56 2.01 2.36 30.40
CA ASP A 56 1.69 1.18 31.24
C ASP A 56 2.21 -0.14 30.63
N THR A 57 2.59 -0.16 29.35
CA THR A 57 3.20 -1.33 28.68
C THR A 57 4.71 -1.46 28.90
N GLY A 58 5.34 -0.48 29.56
CA GLY A 58 6.81 -0.40 29.71
C GLY A 58 7.51 0.36 28.57
N ALA A 59 6.75 1.09 27.75
CA ALA A 59 7.29 1.96 26.72
C ALA A 59 7.94 3.21 27.32
N ILE A 60 9.08 3.64 26.75
CA ILE A 60 9.80 4.85 27.14
C ILE A 60 9.34 6.01 26.26
N TYR A 61 8.91 7.11 26.88
CA TYR A 61 8.53 8.33 26.17
C TYR A 61 9.58 9.43 26.38
N ASP A 62 10.21 9.92 25.31
CA ASP A 62 11.22 10.98 25.37
C ASP A 62 10.66 12.39 25.15
N GLY A 63 9.33 12.53 25.11
CA GLY A 63 8.63 13.79 24.83
C GLY A 63 8.27 14.00 23.35
N LYS A 64 8.78 13.17 22.44
CA LYS A 64 8.44 13.22 21.00
C LYS A 64 8.21 11.84 20.38
N THR A 65 8.74 10.80 20.98
CA THR A 65 8.77 9.44 20.46
C THR A 65 8.59 8.43 21.59
N LEU A 66 7.85 7.37 21.28
CA LEU A 66 7.59 6.23 22.16
C LEU A 66 8.43 5.05 21.69
N HIS A 67 9.26 4.49 22.57
CA HIS A 67 10.12 3.34 22.28
C HIS A 67 9.69 2.13 23.10
N TYR A 68 9.58 0.97 22.46
CA TYR A 68 9.32 -0.32 23.09
C TYR A 68 10.18 -1.41 22.44
N GLY A 69 11.32 -1.72 23.06
CA GLY A 69 12.30 -2.66 22.49
C GLY A 69 12.78 -2.20 21.11
N MET A 70 12.52 -2.99 20.07
CA MET A 70 12.84 -2.66 18.67
C MET A 70 11.78 -1.81 17.95
N PHE A 71 10.64 -1.57 18.62
CA PHE A 71 9.52 -0.80 18.08
C PHE A 71 9.64 0.67 18.50
N ALA A 72 9.36 1.59 17.58
CA ALA A 72 9.20 3.00 17.93
C ALA A 72 8.01 3.65 17.21
N ILE A 73 7.33 4.56 17.91
CA ILE A 73 6.19 5.33 17.40
C ILE A 73 6.46 6.82 17.60
N GLY A 74 6.28 7.63 16.57
CA GLY A 74 6.53 9.07 16.68
C GLY A 74 6.86 9.76 15.37
N THR A 75 7.66 10.81 15.45
CA THR A 75 8.04 11.62 14.29
C THR A 75 9.56 11.57 14.08
N ASN A 76 10.01 11.57 12.83
CA ASN A 76 11.43 11.56 12.46
C ASN A 76 12.21 10.38 13.07
N LEU A 77 11.74 9.16 12.83
CA LEU A 77 12.30 7.95 13.43
C LEU A 77 13.26 7.22 12.47
N THR A 78 14.29 6.59 13.04
CA THR A 78 15.10 5.57 12.35
C THR A 78 15.19 4.34 13.23
N ASN A 79 14.56 3.23 12.81
CA ASN A 79 14.37 2.06 13.65
C ASN A 79 14.06 0.80 12.83
N ILE A 80 14.12 -0.38 13.45
CA ILE A 80 13.85 -1.63 12.72
C ILE A 80 12.35 -1.74 12.40
N ILE A 81 11.50 -1.55 13.40
CA ILE A 81 10.04 -1.60 13.25
C ILE A 81 9.41 -0.33 13.77
N GLY A 82 8.72 0.43 12.92
CA GLY A 82 8.32 1.79 13.24
C GLY A 82 7.00 2.25 12.69
N ILE A 83 6.33 3.09 13.46
CA ILE A 83 5.07 3.71 13.05
C ILE A 83 5.16 5.22 13.25
N GLY A 84 4.85 6.03 12.22
CA GLY A 84 4.96 7.46 12.43
C GLY A 84 4.88 8.38 11.23
N VAL A 85 5.32 9.62 11.47
CA VAL A 85 5.54 10.62 10.43
C VAL A 85 7.03 10.73 10.14
N SER A 86 7.43 10.55 8.89
CA SER A 86 8.86 10.57 8.48
C SER A 86 9.67 9.49 9.20
N VAL A 87 9.51 8.24 8.77
CA VAL A 87 10.15 7.08 9.42
C VAL A 87 10.99 6.29 8.42
N ALA A 88 12.20 5.91 8.82
CA ALA A 88 13.10 5.06 8.06
C ALA A 88 13.39 3.74 8.80
N GLY A 89 13.42 2.62 8.10
CA GLY A 89 13.65 1.33 8.75
C GLY A 89 13.47 0.08 7.91
N VAL A 90 13.18 -1.05 8.57
CA VAL A 90 12.96 -2.33 7.88
C VAL A 90 11.47 -2.56 7.64
N PHE A 91 10.65 -2.52 8.70
CA PHE A 91 9.20 -2.70 8.65
C PHE A 91 8.51 -1.44 9.16
N ILE A 92 8.05 -0.59 8.25
CA ILE A 92 7.63 0.77 8.60
C ILE A 92 6.21 1.08 8.13
N GLY A 93 5.42 1.66 9.03
CA GLY A 93 4.08 2.21 8.78
C GLY A 93 4.05 3.73 8.96
N GLY A 94 3.39 4.52 8.11
CA GLY A 94 3.44 5.97 8.31
C GLY A 94 2.91 6.89 7.22
N VAL A 95 3.17 8.18 7.38
CA VAL A 95 2.83 9.19 6.35
C VAL A 95 3.92 9.27 5.29
N ASN A 96 5.15 9.57 5.69
CA ASN A 96 6.33 9.57 4.82
C ASN A 96 7.26 8.47 5.31
N VAL A 97 7.46 7.42 4.54
CA VAL A 97 8.20 6.25 5.02
C VAL A 97 9.15 5.70 3.98
N CYS A 98 10.31 5.27 4.46
CA CYS A 98 11.34 4.60 3.68
C CYS A 98 11.74 3.29 4.37
N GLY A 99 11.65 2.15 3.69
CA GLY A 99 12.13 0.91 4.28
C GLY A 99 12.08 -0.29 3.36
N ILE A 100 12.42 -1.47 3.87
CA ILE A 100 12.35 -2.70 3.06
C ILE A 100 10.89 -3.05 2.78
N VAL A 101 10.07 -3.08 3.84
CA VAL A 101 8.61 -3.19 3.75
C VAL A 101 8.01 -1.92 4.33
N ALA A 102 7.37 -1.13 3.48
CA ALA A 102 6.89 0.18 3.83
C ALA A 102 5.39 0.32 3.47
N ILE A 103 4.58 0.75 4.44
CA ILE A 103 3.14 0.97 4.30
C ILE A 103 2.85 2.42 4.69
N GLY A 104 2.34 3.24 3.77
CA GLY A 104 2.19 4.66 4.07
C GLY A 104 1.56 5.51 3.01
N VAL A 105 1.42 6.80 3.27
CA VAL A 105 0.89 7.75 2.26
C VAL A 105 1.91 7.96 1.14
N ASN A 106 3.14 8.33 1.49
CA ASN A 106 4.29 8.46 0.60
C ASN A 106 5.32 7.41 1.02
N THR A 107 5.51 6.42 0.17
CA THR A 107 6.20 5.17 0.50
C THR A 107 7.33 4.89 -0.46
N VAL A 108 8.51 4.65 0.07
CA VAL A 108 9.66 4.13 -0.70
C VAL A 108 10.10 2.82 -0.08
N GLY A 109 10.25 1.76 -0.87
CA GLY A 109 10.77 0.51 -0.36
C GLY A 109 10.92 -0.62 -1.36
N VAL A 110 11.41 -1.77 -0.90
CA VAL A 110 11.42 -2.98 -1.75
C VAL A 110 9.98 -3.41 -2.02
N ILE A 111 9.19 -3.48 -0.95
CA ILE A 111 7.73 -3.64 -1.00
C ILE A 111 7.12 -2.35 -0.45
N ALA A 112 6.42 -1.62 -1.31
CA ALA A 112 5.84 -0.32 -0.96
C ALA A 112 4.32 -0.34 -1.20
N VAL A 113 3.56 -0.10 -0.14
CA VAL A 113 2.10 0.02 -0.17
C VAL A 113 1.72 1.44 0.19
N GLY A 114 1.03 2.15 -0.70
CA GLY A 114 0.64 3.51 -0.36
C GLY A 114 -0.16 4.29 -1.36
N THR A 115 -0.50 5.52 -1.00
CA THR A 115 -1.11 6.44 -1.96
C THR A 115 -0.12 6.76 -3.07
N ASN A 116 1.11 7.11 -2.72
CA ASN A 116 2.25 7.27 -3.63
C ASN A 116 3.34 6.26 -3.24
N ALA A 117 3.53 5.21 -4.03
CA ALA A 117 4.45 4.12 -3.71
C ALA A 117 5.55 3.97 -4.77
N VAL A 118 6.80 3.89 -4.32
CA VAL A 118 7.98 3.65 -5.18
C VAL A 118 8.73 2.43 -4.66
N GLY A 119 9.05 1.48 -5.54
CA GLY A 119 9.71 0.25 -5.10
C GLY A 119 9.90 -0.82 -6.15
N ILE A 120 10.28 -2.03 -5.71
CA ILE A 120 10.32 -3.20 -6.59
C ILE A 120 8.91 -3.73 -6.80
N VAL A 121 8.19 -3.94 -5.69
CA VAL A 121 6.78 -4.31 -5.67
C VAL A 121 5.99 -3.15 -5.07
N THR A 122 5.08 -2.59 -5.84
CA THR A 122 4.30 -1.42 -5.42
C THR A 122 2.80 -1.65 -5.56
N ILE A 123 2.03 -1.25 -4.56
CA ILE A 123 0.56 -1.24 -4.62
C ILE A 123 0.05 0.11 -4.15
N GLY A 124 -0.75 0.79 -4.97
CA GLY A 124 -1.14 2.15 -4.63
C GLY A 124 -1.98 2.88 -5.66
N VAL A 125 -2.24 4.15 -5.39
CA VAL A 125 -2.93 5.04 -6.33
C VAL A 125 -1.94 5.52 -7.38
N ASN A 126 -0.79 6.02 -6.96
CA ASN A 126 0.31 6.37 -7.85
C ASN A 126 1.48 5.44 -7.55
N THR A 127 1.96 4.72 -8.55
CA THR A 127 2.98 3.69 -8.32
C THR A 127 4.12 3.71 -9.33
N LEU A 128 5.33 3.53 -8.84
CA LEU A 128 6.54 3.37 -9.65
C LEU A 128 7.27 2.11 -9.22
N GLY A 129 7.35 1.10 -10.07
CA GLY A 129 8.08 -0.11 -9.71
C GLY A 129 8.23 -1.18 -10.76
N VAL A 130 8.96 -2.25 -10.43
CA VAL A 130 9.14 -3.38 -11.35
C VAL A 130 7.83 -4.14 -11.51
N ILE A 131 7.14 -4.43 -10.40
CA ILE A 131 5.81 -5.01 -10.35
C ILE A 131 4.89 -4.01 -9.65
N ALA A 132 3.92 -3.50 -10.39
CA ALA A 132 3.07 -2.43 -9.89
C ALA A 132 1.58 -2.74 -10.05
N ILE A 133 0.83 -2.52 -8.99
CA ILE A 133 -0.63 -2.60 -8.98
C ILE A 133 -1.17 -1.19 -8.73
N ASP A 134 -1.76 -0.61 -9.77
CA ASP A 134 -2.41 0.69 -9.75
C ASP A 134 -3.91 0.55 -9.43
N LEU A 135 -4.35 1.30 -8.42
CA LEU A 135 -5.72 1.32 -7.92
C LEU A 135 -6.57 2.44 -8.51
N GLY A 136 -6.00 3.29 -9.38
CA GLY A 136 -6.76 4.30 -10.11
C GLY A 136 -6.07 5.62 -10.38
N GLY A 137 -4.77 5.74 -10.15
CA GLY A 137 -4.00 6.94 -10.44
C GLY A 137 -3.16 6.77 -11.71
N PHE A 138 -1.87 7.09 -11.60
CA PHE A 138 -0.91 7.01 -12.69
C PHE A 138 0.39 6.34 -12.23
N GLY A 139 1.22 5.95 -13.18
CA GLY A 139 2.49 5.35 -12.81
C GLY A 139 3.22 4.66 -13.95
N TYR A 140 4.36 4.11 -13.58
CA TYR A 140 5.27 3.44 -14.49
C TYR A 140 5.81 2.15 -13.89
N GLY A 141 5.86 1.10 -14.71
CA GLY A 141 6.48 -0.14 -14.28
C GLY A 141 6.82 -1.13 -15.37
N ILE A 142 7.56 -2.18 -15.02
CA ILE A 142 7.89 -3.24 -15.98
C ILE A 142 6.69 -4.15 -16.18
N TYR A 143 6.12 -4.64 -15.08
CA TYR A 143 4.88 -5.40 -15.03
C TYR A 143 3.84 -4.59 -14.27
N ALA A 144 2.74 -4.26 -14.94
CA ALA A 144 1.74 -3.36 -14.40
C ALA A 144 0.34 -3.97 -14.48
N LEU A 145 -0.42 -3.84 -13.39
CA LEU A 145 -1.85 -4.10 -13.33
C LEU A 145 -2.56 -2.77 -13.09
N SER A 146 -3.35 -2.32 -14.04
CA SER A 146 -4.07 -1.04 -13.93
C SER A 146 -5.42 -1.11 -14.62
N ARG A 147 -6.38 -0.34 -14.13
CA ARG A 147 -7.66 -0.10 -14.81
C ARG A 147 -7.66 1.19 -15.63
N THR A 148 -6.66 2.05 -15.46
CA THR A 148 -6.62 3.39 -16.06
C THR A 148 -5.77 3.38 -17.32
N HIS A 149 -6.09 4.26 -18.27
CA HIS A 149 -5.24 4.52 -19.44
C HIS A 149 -4.00 5.36 -19.11
N ARG A 150 -3.87 5.81 -17.86
CA ARG A 150 -2.79 6.71 -17.42
C ARG A 150 -1.54 5.96 -17.01
N TYR A 151 -1.64 4.65 -16.79
CA TYR A 151 -0.52 3.81 -16.42
C TYR A 151 0.28 3.37 -17.65
N LYS A 152 1.61 3.43 -17.57
CA LYS A 152 2.50 3.00 -18.65
C LYS A 152 3.42 1.90 -18.17
N GLY A 153 3.52 0.82 -18.93
CA GLY A 153 4.48 -0.23 -18.59
C GLY A 153 4.93 -1.05 -19.78
N LYS A 154 6.05 -1.76 -19.60
CA LYS A 154 6.58 -2.65 -20.64
C LYS A 154 5.61 -3.80 -20.91
N TYR A 155 5.13 -4.42 -19.83
CA TYR A 155 4.08 -5.44 -19.82
C TYR A 155 2.91 -4.94 -18.97
N LEU A 156 1.75 -4.77 -19.57
CA LEU A 156 0.56 -4.19 -18.97
C LEU A 156 -0.60 -5.19 -19.01
N PHE A 157 -1.26 -5.33 -17.85
CA PHE A 157 -2.54 -5.97 -17.71
C PHE A 157 -3.58 -4.90 -17.36
N ALA A 158 -4.31 -4.45 -18.37
CA ALA A 158 -5.33 -3.43 -18.27
C ALA A 158 -6.47 -3.71 -19.26
N PRO A 159 -7.66 -3.10 -19.08
CA PRO A 159 -8.80 -3.27 -19.98
C PRO A 159 -8.47 -3.11 -21.47
N HIS A 160 -7.54 -2.20 -21.79
CA HIS A 160 -7.19 -1.79 -23.15
C HIS A 160 -5.88 -2.41 -23.66
N ARG A 161 -5.11 -3.11 -22.82
CA ARG A 161 -3.87 -3.79 -23.20
C ARG A 161 -3.60 -4.93 -22.25
N GLN A 162 -3.45 -6.13 -22.79
CA GLN A 162 -3.35 -7.36 -22.01
C GLN A 162 -2.17 -8.18 -22.53
N ASP A 163 -0.97 -7.83 -22.08
CA ASP A 163 0.22 -8.56 -22.50
C ASP A 163 0.25 -9.94 -21.82
N PRO A 164 0.48 -11.05 -22.56
CA PRO A 164 0.40 -12.41 -22.01
C PRO A 164 1.27 -12.63 -20.76
N LYS A 165 2.45 -11.99 -20.71
CA LYS A 165 3.36 -12.07 -19.56
C LYS A 165 2.81 -11.37 -18.31
N ALA A 166 2.17 -10.22 -18.47
CA ALA A 166 1.56 -9.51 -17.34
C ALA A 166 0.31 -10.25 -16.85
N VAL A 167 -0.53 -10.73 -17.78
CA VAL A 167 -1.70 -11.55 -17.44
C VAL A 167 -1.28 -12.75 -16.61
N ALA A 168 -0.34 -13.57 -17.11
CA ALA A 168 0.14 -14.78 -16.42
C ALA A 168 0.74 -14.47 -15.03
N LEU A 169 1.43 -13.34 -14.88
CA LEU A 169 1.99 -12.93 -13.60
C LEU A 169 0.89 -12.61 -12.58
N PHE A 170 -0.07 -11.76 -12.94
CA PHE A 170 -1.06 -11.26 -11.98
C PHE A 170 -2.19 -12.24 -11.71
N THR A 171 -2.60 -13.05 -12.69
CA THR A 171 -3.63 -14.08 -12.50
C THR A 171 -3.19 -15.17 -11.52
N ARG A 172 -1.89 -15.43 -11.39
CA ARG A 172 -1.32 -16.32 -10.37
C ARG A 172 -1.66 -15.89 -8.94
N TRP A 173 -1.76 -14.58 -8.69
CA TRP A 173 -2.00 -14.01 -7.36
C TRP A 173 -3.41 -13.47 -7.17
N LEU A 174 -4.16 -13.28 -8.27
CA LEU A 174 -5.50 -12.70 -8.29
C LEU A 174 -6.46 -13.64 -9.03
N PRO A 175 -6.89 -14.75 -8.39
CA PRO A 175 -7.64 -15.81 -9.07
C PRO A 175 -8.99 -15.35 -9.64
N LYS A 176 -9.65 -14.34 -9.03
CA LYS A 176 -10.90 -13.78 -9.58
C LYS A 176 -10.68 -13.03 -10.89
N LEU A 177 -9.46 -12.55 -11.16
CA LEU A 177 -9.13 -12.06 -12.48
C LEU A 177 -9.14 -13.23 -13.45
N THR A 178 -8.49 -14.36 -13.16
CA THR A 178 -8.53 -15.55 -14.03
C THR A 178 -9.95 -16.00 -14.39
N GLU A 179 -10.83 -16.13 -13.40
CA GLU A 179 -12.23 -16.56 -13.57
C GLU A 179 -13.03 -15.64 -14.51
N SER A 180 -12.77 -14.33 -14.49
CA SER A 180 -13.49 -13.36 -15.32
C SER A 180 -13.03 -13.30 -16.79
N GLY A 181 -11.91 -13.94 -17.12
CA GLY A 181 -11.34 -14.05 -18.47
C GLY A 181 -11.67 -15.36 -19.16
N ILE A 182 -12.22 -16.32 -18.41
CA ILE A 182 -12.91 -17.49 -18.92
C ILE A 182 -14.31 -17.02 -19.31
N GLN A 183 -14.43 -16.31 -20.42
CA GLN A 183 -15.68 -16.35 -21.16
C GLN A 183 -15.60 -17.60 -22.01
N ASP A 184 -16.46 -18.58 -21.71
CA ASP A 184 -16.78 -19.65 -22.65
C ASP A 184 -17.16 -18.98 -23.98
N ASN A 185 -16.27 -19.01 -24.96
CA ASN A 185 -16.61 -18.73 -26.36
C ASN A 185 -17.37 -19.91 -26.99
N ASN A 186 -18.06 -20.72 -26.18
CA ASN A 186 -18.84 -21.90 -26.56
C ASN A 186 -20.26 -21.83 -25.97
N THR A 187 -21.04 -20.82 -26.38
CA THR A 187 -22.50 -20.91 -26.53
C THR A 187 -22.93 -19.95 -27.62
#